data_AF-A0A3D4T4J0-F1
#
_entry.id   AF-A0A3D4T4J0-F1
#
_cell.length_a   1.000
_cell.length_b   1.000
_cell.length_c   1.000
_cell.angle_alpha   90.00
_cell.angle_beta   90.00
_cell.angle_gamma   90.00
#
_symmetry.space_group_name_H-M   'P 1'
#
loop_
_entity.id
_entity.type
_entity.pdbx_description
1 polymer ?
#
loop_
_entity_poly.entity_id
_entity_poly.type
_entity_poly.pdbx_seq_one_letter_code
_entity_poly.pdbx_strand_id
1 'polypeptide(L)'
;LGVPVIVGEWGGFTEGDEWFPHIEYLLDLFDSYKWSNTYWTYFGGFTETEVYQNVLTRPHPIAVTGEIDCYGYDREKKKFHLEFTQNDETKAKTEIFVPSVPKYAELDGEEISIKRKGVFRFSTTPGKHEIKVIYK
;
A
#
# COMPACT_ATOMS: atom_id res chain seq x y z
N LEU A 1 0.44 -24.24 -6.93
CA LEU A 1 -0.41 -24.53 -5.75
C LEU A 1 -1.75 -23.79 -5.81
N GLY A 2 -1.85 -22.60 -6.43
CA GLY A 2 -3.14 -21.89 -6.53
C GLY A 2 -3.65 -21.43 -5.16
N VAL A 3 -2.72 -21.11 -4.25
CA VAL A 3 -3.01 -20.73 -2.87
C VAL A 3 -2.49 -19.32 -2.59
N PRO A 4 -3.09 -18.58 -1.64
CA PRO A 4 -2.55 -17.32 -1.16
C PRO A 4 -1.12 -17.49 -0.62
N VAL A 5 -0.33 -16.43 -0.71
CA VAL A 5 1.05 -16.39 -0.19
C VAL A 5 1.19 -15.23 0.77
N ILE A 6 1.83 -15.52 1.90
CA ILE A 6 2.37 -14.54 2.84
C ILE A 6 3.85 -14.79 3.00
N VAL A 7 4.67 -13.74 2.87
CA VAL A 7 6.09 -13.79 3.21
C VAL A 7 6.21 -13.61 4.71
N GLY A 8 6.29 -14.73 5.43
CA GLY A 8 6.18 -14.76 6.90
C GLY A 8 7.33 -14.06 7.63
N GLU A 9 8.53 -14.04 7.06
CA GLU A 9 9.67 -13.31 7.60
C GLU A 9 10.57 -12.87 6.45
N TRP A 10 11.02 -11.62 6.51
CA TRP A 10 11.99 -11.05 5.57
C TRP A 10 12.59 -9.78 6.18
N GLY A 11 13.67 -9.28 5.57
CA GLY A 11 14.37 -8.11 6.07
C GLY A 11 15.34 -8.44 7.20
N GLY A 12 15.52 -7.47 8.10
CA GLY A 12 16.53 -7.50 9.15
C GLY A 12 17.05 -6.09 9.37
N PHE A 13 17.50 -5.77 10.59
CA PHE A 13 17.98 -4.43 10.92
C PHE A 13 19.51 -4.40 10.92
N THR A 14 20.08 -3.47 10.15
CA THR A 14 21.47 -3.05 10.25
C THR A 14 21.51 -1.53 10.35
N GLU A 15 22.57 -0.98 10.95
CA GLU A 15 22.77 0.47 11.00
C GLU A 15 22.99 1.06 9.59
N GLY A 16 22.59 2.32 9.40
CA GLY A 16 22.66 3.03 8.13
C GLY A 16 21.45 2.81 7.22
N ASP A 17 21.48 3.41 6.03
CA ASP A 17 20.39 3.44 5.04
C ASP A 17 20.76 2.83 3.68
N GLU A 18 22.02 2.43 3.48
CA GLU A 18 22.54 1.88 2.21
C GLU A 18 21.77 0.65 1.70
N TRP A 19 21.11 -0.07 2.61
CA TRP A 19 20.34 -1.29 2.34
C TRP A 19 18.85 -1.02 2.08
N PHE A 20 18.36 0.22 2.26
CA PHE A 20 16.95 0.56 2.01
C PHE A 20 16.49 0.21 0.59
N PRO A 21 17.28 0.45 -0.49
CA PRO A 21 16.87 0.05 -1.83
C PRO A 21 16.60 -1.45 -1.98
N HIS A 22 17.26 -2.31 -1.20
CA HIS A 22 16.98 -3.75 -1.20
C HIS A 22 15.61 -4.06 -0.58
N ILE A 23 15.26 -3.39 0.52
CA ILE A 23 13.93 -3.51 1.15
C ILE A 23 12.85 -3.02 0.17
N GLU A 24 13.09 -1.89 -0.49
CA GLU A 24 12.16 -1.31 -1.45
C GLU A 24 11.90 -2.26 -2.61
N TYR A 25 12.96 -2.85 -3.16
CA TYR A 25 12.86 -3.89 -4.18
C TYR A 25 12.00 -5.09 -3.71
N LEU A 26 12.20 -5.58 -2.48
CA LEU A 26 11.40 -6.68 -1.95
C LEU A 26 9.93 -6.30 -1.77
N LEU A 27 9.64 -5.10 -1.29
CA LEU A 27 8.27 -4.60 -1.16
C LEU A 27 7.58 -4.50 -2.53
N ASP A 28 8.28 -4.01 -3.55
CA ASP A 28 7.76 -3.88 -4.91
C ASP A 28 7.53 -5.27 -5.53
N LEU A 29 8.42 -6.23 -5.24
CA LEU A 29 8.25 -7.62 -5.62
C LEU A 29 6.99 -8.22 -4.99
N PHE A 30 6.78 -8.03 -3.68
CA PHE A 30 5.59 -8.54 -2.99
C PHE A 30 4.32 -7.91 -3.53
N ASP A 31 4.33 -6.60 -3.79
CA ASP A 31 3.20 -5.88 -4.39
C ASP A 31 2.87 -6.41 -5.79
N SER A 32 3.88 -6.68 -6.62
CA SER A 32 3.69 -7.25 -7.97
C SER A 32 2.99 -8.61 -7.96
N TYR A 33 3.18 -9.40 -6.90
CA TYR A 33 2.52 -10.68 -6.70
C TYR A 33 1.26 -10.62 -5.84
N LYS A 34 0.92 -9.42 -5.31
CA LYS A 34 -0.20 -9.21 -4.39
C LYS A 34 -0.06 -10.00 -3.07
N TRP A 35 1.18 -10.17 -2.62
CA TRP A 35 1.51 -10.95 -1.43
C TRP A 35 1.56 -10.08 -0.19
N SER A 36 0.92 -10.55 0.88
CA SER A 36 1.14 -10.00 2.22
C SER A 36 2.53 -10.38 2.72
N ASN A 37 3.04 -9.63 3.69
CA ASN A 37 4.35 -9.88 4.27
C ASN A 37 4.43 -9.40 5.72
N THR A 38 5.37 -9.95 6.47
CA THR A 38 5.68 -9.57 7.84
C THR A 38 7.18 -9.35 7.99
N TYR A 39 7.56 -8.10 8.30
CA TYR A 39 8.96 -7.69 8.41
C TYR A 39 9.59 -8.20 9.72
N TRP A 40 10.78 -8.78 9.63
CA TRP A 40 11.57 -9.20 10.78
C TRP A 40 12.54 -8.08 11.22
N THR A 41 12.49 -7.55 12.44
CA THR A 41 11.58 -7.89 13.54
C THR A 41 11.10 -6.64 14.25
N TYR A 42 9.94 -6.76 14.90
CA TYR A 42 9.49 -5.78 15.86
C TYR A 42 10.30 -5.87 17.15
N PHE A 43 10.66 -4.72 17.71
CA PHE A 43 11.26 -4.55 19.03
C PHE A 43 10.87 -3.18 19.60
N GLY A 44 11.09 -2.94 20.89
CA GLY A 44 10.79 -1.65 21.51
C GLY A 44 11.64 -0.53 20.89
N GLY A 45 11.00 0.50 20.34
CA GLY A 45 11.68 1.58 19.61
C GLY A 45 11.81 1.34 18.09
N PHE A 46 11.22 0.26 17.57
CA PHE A 46 11.29 -0.03 16.13
C PHE A 46 10.63 1.06 15.27
N THR A 47 9.57 1.71 15.76
CA THR A 47 8.83 2.76 15.03
C THR A 47 9.60 4.08 14.87
N GLU A 48 10.73 4.17 15.54
CA GLU A 48 11.64 5.30 15.62
C GLU A 48 12.84 5.08 14.69
N THR A 49 12.99 3.87 14.14
CA THR A 49 14.03 3.55 13.17
C THR A 49 13.74 4.20 11.81
N GLU A 50 14.79 4.57 11.10
CA GLU A 50 14.68 5.15 9.76
C GLU A 50 14.03 4.20 8.76
N VAL A 51 14.31 2.89 8.84
CA VAL A 51 13.65 1.89 7.99
C VAL A 51 12.14 1.88 8.18
N TYR A 52 11.67 1.99 9.43
CA TYR A 52 10.23 2.05 9.69
C TYR A 52 9.61 3.34 9.12
N GLN A 53 10.24 4.48 9.38
CA GLN A 53 9.67 5.79 9.03
C GLN A 53 9.74 6.09 7.53
N ASN A 54 10.82 5.68 6.86
CA ASN A 54 11.12 6.06 5.49
C ASN A 54 10.75 4.97 4.47
N VAL A 55 10.74 3.69 4.86
CA VAL A 55 10.56 2.57 3.92
C VAL A 55 9.29 1.76 4.19
N LEU A 56 9.11 1.29 5.43
CA LEU A 56 8.00 0.38 5.77
C LEU A 56 6.66 1.11 5.95
N THR A 57 6.68 2.39 6.38
CA THR A 57 5.48 3.23 6.48
C THR A 57 5.08 3.75 5.11
N ARG A 58 4.32 2.94 4.36
CA ARG A 58 3.94 3.22 2.97
C ARG A 58 2.45 2.98 2.71
N PRO A 59 1.84 3.63 1.71
CA PRO A 59 0.47 3.35 1.33
C PRO A 59 0.32 1.95 0.73
N HIS A 60 -0.80 1.30 1.03
CA HIS A 60 -1.13 -0.04 0.54
C HIS A 60 -2.65 -0.32 0.67
N PRO A 61 -3.21 -1.24 -0.13
CA PRO A 61 -4.56 -1.74 0.09
C PRO A 61 -4.63 -2.55 1.40
N ILE A 62 -5.67 -2.31 2.19
CA ILE A 62 -5.99 -3.10 3.40
C ILE A 62 -7.07 -4.13 3.05
N ALA A 63 -8.13 -3.68 2.38
CA ALA A 63 -9.24 -4.51 1.92
C ALA A 63 -9.82 -3.91 0.63
N VAL A 64 -10.17 -4.73 -0.34
CA VAL A 64 -10.69 -4.28 -1.65
C VAL A 64 -11.98 -5.03 -1.97
N THR A 65 -13.00 -4.34 -2.46
CA THR A 65 -14.34 -4.89 -2.77
C THR A 65 -14.39 -5.72 -4.05
N GLY A 66 -13.25 -6.26 -4.50
CA GLY A 66 -13.09 -6.96 -5.76
C GLY A 66 -11.73 -7.63 -5.89
N GLU A 67 -11.41 -8.07 -7.10
CA GLU A 67 -10.08 -8.60 -7.41
C GLU A 67 -9.11 -7.46 -7.71
N ILE A 68 -7.93 -7.49 -7.06
CA ILE A 68 -6.86 -6.55 -7.35
C ILE A 68 -6.18 -6.95 -8.64
N ASP A 69 -6.20 -6.05 -9.61
CA ASP A 69 -5.49 -6.20 -10.89
C ASP A 69 -3.99 -5.94 -10.64
N CYS A 70 -3.66 -4.76 -10.12
CA CYS A 70 -2.32 -4.37 -9.69
C CYS A 70 -2.35 -3.26 -8.63
N TYR A 71 -1.25 -3.09 -7.90
CA TYR A 71 -1.01 -1.91 -7.07
C TYR A 71 0.48 -1.72 -6.83
N GLY A 72 0.85 -0.55 -6.32
CA GLY A 72 2.21 -0.28 -5.89
C GLY A 72 2.43 1.17 -5.45
N TYR A 73 3.61 1.44 -4.91
CA TYR A 73 4.02 2.77 -4.48
C TYR A 73 5.33 3.19 -5.14
N ASP A 74 5.24 4.09 -6.12
CA ASP A 74 6.39 4.75 -6.73
C ASP A 74 6.93 5.78 -5.74
N ARG A 75 8.08 5.49 -5.14
CA ARG A 75 8.70 6.32 -4.10
C ARG A 75 9.31 7.60 -4.67
N GLU A 76 9.89 7.53 -5.88
CA GLU A 76 10.48 8.70 -6.55
C GLU A 76 9.41 9.73 -6.89
N LYS A 77 8.28 9.27 -7.46
CA LYS A 77 7.14 10.12 -7.80
C LYS A 77 6.17 10.34 -6.64
N LYS A 78 6.42 9.67 -5.50
CA LYS A 78 5.55 9.61 -4.33
C LYS A 78 4.09 9.34 -4.71
N LYS A 79 3.88 8.34 -5.57
CA LYS A 79 2.58 8.01 -6.15
C LYS A 79 2.20 6.57 -5.82
N PHE A 80 1.12 6.42 -5.06
CA PHE A 80 0.42 5.15 -4.91
C PHE A 80 -0.60 4.98 -6.03
N HIS A 81 -0.74 3.75 -6.52
CA HIS A 81 -1.81 3.34 -7.42
C HIS A 81 -2.39 2.01 -6.98
N LEU A 82 -3.68 1.82 -7.21
CA LEU A 82 -4.40 0.56 -7.05
C LEU A 82 -5.46 0.47 -8.15
N GLU A 83 -5.41 -0.61 -8.90
CA GLU A 83 -6.41 -0.99 -9.91
C GLU A 83 -7.11 -2.27 -9.46
N PHE A 84 -8.44 -2.29 -9.55
CA PHE A 84 -9.23 -3.44 -9.15
C PHE A 84 -10.55 -3.55 -9.92
N THR A 85 -11.08 -4.77 -9.98
CA THR A 85 -12.36 -5.07 -10.61
C THR A 85 -13.35 -5.57 -9.56
N GLN A 86 -14.44 -4.82 -9.36
CA GLN A 86 -15.57 -5.21 -8.51
C GLN A 86 -16.65 -5.85 -9.38
N ASN A 87 -17.01 -7.10 -9.08
CA ASN A 87 -18.00 -7.85 -9.88
C ASN A 87 -19.44 -7.63 -9.42
N ASP A 88 -19.65 -7.39 -8.12
CA ASP A 88 -20.98 -7.36 -7.50
C ASP A 88 -21.23 -6.06 -6.72
N GLU A 89 -22.50 -5.71 -6.58
CA GLU A 89 -22.93 -4.64 -5.67
C GLU A 89 -22.63 -5.04 -4.23
N THR A 90 -22.07 -4.12 -3.44
CA THR A 90 -21.76 -4.40 -2.03
C THR A 90 -21.89 -3.16 -1.16
N LYS A 91 -22.25 -3.39 0.11
CA LYS A 91 -22.24 -2.35 1.15
C LYS A 91 -20.86 -2.19 1.81
N ALA A 92 -19.94 -3.13 1.55
CA ALA A 92 -18.57 -3.03 2.02
C ALA A 92 -17.85 -1.86 1.34
N LYS A 93 -16.71 -1.46 1.91
CA LYS A 93 -15.88 -0.37 1.39
C LYS A 93 -14.49 -0.89 1.07
N THR A 94 -13.91 -0.38 0.01
CA THR A 94 -12.47 -0.51 -0.20
C THR A 94 -11.76 0.37 0.83
N GLU A 95 -10.71 -0.18 1.42
CA GLU A 95 -9.89 0.45 2.46
C GLU A 95 -8.43 0.48 2.01
N ILE A 96 -7.83 1.67 2.04
CA ILE A 96 -6.40 1.85 1.82
C ILE A 96 -5.77 2.50 3.05
N PHE A 97 -4.53 2.12 3.37
CA PHE A 97 -3.71 2.84 4.32
C PHE A 97 -3.06 4.04 3.64
N VAL A 98 -3.14 5.19 4.29
CA VAL A 98 -2.58 6.47 3.82
C VAL A 98 -1.62 6.99 4.90
N PRO A 99 -0.29 6.97 4.69
CA PRO A 99 0.67 7.29 5.76
C PRO A 99 0.71 8.78 6.15
N SER A 100 0.33 9.68 5.24
CA SER A 100 0.28 11.13 5.45
C SER A 100 -0.85 11.76 4.63
N VAL A 101 -1.23 13.00 4.94
CA VAL A 101 -2.25 13.70 4.13
C VAL A 101 -1.68 13.93 2.72
N PRO A 102 -2.28 13.37 1.66
CA PRO A 102 -1.74 13.49 0.31
C PRO A 102 -1.89 14.90 -0.23
N LYS A 103 -1.08 15.22 -1.25
CA LYS A 103 -1.22 16.45 -2.02
C LYS A 103 -2.44 16.39 -2.94
N TYR A 104 -2.70 15.21 -3.51
CA TYR A 104 -3.76 14.97 -4.49
C TYR A 104 -4.18 13.50 -4.45
N ALA A 105 -5.46 13.23 -4.69
CA ALA A 105 -5.95 11.88 -4.89
C ALA A 105 -7.08 11.90 -5.93
N GLU A 106 -7.15 10.88 -6.76
CA GLU A 106 -8.22 10.69 -7.73
C GLU A 106 -8.75 9.25 -7.67
N LEU A 107 -10.05 9.11 -7.86
CA LEU A 107 -10.76 7.85 -8.04
C LEU A 107 -11.47 7.93 -9.40
N ASP A 108 -11.12 7.04 -10.32
CA ASP A 108 -11.72 6.98 -11.67
C ASP A 108 -11.64 8.31 -12.45
N GLY A 109 -10.58 9.08 -12.22
CA GLY A 109 -10.36 10.40 -12.82
C GLY A 109 -11.08 11.55 -12.13
N GLU A 110 -11.86 11.29 -11.08
CA GLU A 110 -12.49 12.32 -10.25
C GLU A 110 -11.62 12.61 -9.02
N GLU A 111 -11.34 13.90 -8.77
CA GLU A 111 -10.58 14.32 -7.59
C GLU A 111 -11.35 14.02 -6.30
N ILE A 112 -10.66 13.39 -5.34
CA ILE A 112 -11.20 13.05 -4.02
C ILE A 112 -10.36 13.66 -2.90
N SER A 113 -11.01 14.03 -1.80
CA SER A 113 -10.35 14.66 -0.66
C SER A 113 -10.02 13.66 0.45
N ILE A 114 -8.74 13.43 0.70
CA ILE A 114 -8.23 12.65 1.84
C ILE A 114 -7.63 13.61 2.86
N LYS A 115 -8.35 13.89 3.95
CA LYS A 115 -7.98 14.95 4.92
C LYS A 115 -7.18 14.48 6.13
N ARG A 116 -6.95 13.17 6.28
CA ARG A 116 -6.27 12.58 7.44
C ARG A 116 -5.42 11.37 7.02
N LYS A 117 -4.33 11.13 7.74
CA LYS A 117 -3.57 9.88 7.67
C LYS A 117 -4.36 8.74 8.33
N GLY A 118 -3.98 7.50 8.03
CA GLY A 118 -4.62 6.28 8.50
C GLY A 118 -5.47 5.63 7.42
N VAL A 119 -6.58 5.00 7.81
CA VAL A 119 -7.43 4.28 6.88
C VAL A 119 -8.38 5.22 6.15
N PHE A 120 -8.28 5.25 4.82
CA PHE A 120 -9.25 5.90 3.93
C PHE A 120 -10.20 4.85 3.36
N ARG A 121 -11.49 5.17 3.32
CA ARG A 121 -12.57 4.24 2.92
C ARG A 121 -13.44 4.86 1.86
N PHE A 122 -13.71 4.13 0.79
CA PHE A 122 -14.58 4.57 -0.30
C PHE A 122 -15.41 3.40 -0.84
N SER A 123 -16.50 3.75 -1.54
CA SER A 123 -17.41 2.79 -2.16
C SER A 123 -17.35 2.98 -3.67
N THR A 124 -17.49 1.87 -4.38
CA THR A 124 -17.53 1.77 -5.84
C THR A 124 -18.72 0.90 -6.24
N THR A 125 -19.23 1.10 -7.45
CA THR A 125 -20.20 0.19 -8.09
C THR A 125 -19.49 -0.98 -8.75
N PRO A 126 -20.19 -1.98 -9.30
CA PRO A 126 -19.57 -2.97 -10.18
C PRO A 126 -18.86 -2.30 -11.36
N GLY A 127 -17.65 -2.75 -11.67
CA GLY A 127 -16.80 -2.16 -12.70
C GLY A 127 -15.32 -2.26 -12.42
N LYS A 128 -14.54 -1.68 -13.33
CA LYS A 128 -13.10 -1.47 -13.16
C LYS A 128 -12.88 -0.12 -12.51
N HIS A 129 -11.97 -0.08 -11.53
CA HIS A 129 -11.67 1.11 -10.76
C HIS A 129 -10.18 1.33 -10.64
N GLU A 130 -9.79 2.60 -10.62
CA GLU A 130 -8.42 3.03 -10.38
C GLU A 130 -8.42 4.14 -9.33
N ILE A 131 -7.62 3.96 -8.27
CA ILE A 131 -7.29 5.03 -7.33
C ILE A 131 -5.80 5.37 -7.43
N LYS A 132 -5.52 6.67 -7.53
CA LYS A 132 -4.16 7.21 -7.45
C LYS A 132 -4.07 8.20 -6.31
N VAL A 133 -2.99 8.12 -5.54
CA VAL A 133 -2.73 9.02 -4.42
C VAL A 133 -1.31 9.56 -4.53
N ILE A 134 -1.17 10.88 -4.61
CA ILE A 134 0.09 11.60 -4.78
C ILE A 134 0.41 12.33 -3.49
N TYR A 135 1.58 12.07 -2.93
CA TYR A 135 2.06 12.67 -1.68
C TYR A 135 2.98 13.87 -1.95
N LYS A 136 3.29 14.63 -0.89
CA LYS A 136 4.22 15.76 -0.93
C LYS A 136 5.66 15.28 -0.91
#